data_AF-A0A0Q7STV8-F1
#
_entry.id   AF-A0A0Q7STV8-F1
#
_cell.length_a   1.000
_cell.length_b   1.000
_cell.length_c   1.000
_cell.angle_alpha   90.00
_cell.angle_beta   90.00
_cell.angle_gamma   90.00
#
_symmetry.space_group_name_H-M   'P 1'
#
loop_
_entity.id
_entity.type
_entity.pdbx_description
1 polymer ?
#
loop_
_entity_poly.entity_id
_entity_poly.type
_entity_poly.pdbx_seq_one_letter_code
_entity_poly.pdbx_strand_id
1 'polypeptide(L)' 'MVWVLNNDGLDFSRPEKCLLELGCSLASFEKFSMFAVDVPADVQCDEINAMVDSLEEAGFALAFPVWRHEAA' A
#
# COMPACT_ATOMS: atom_id res chain seq x y z
N MET A 1 7.31 -2.25 3.74
CA MET A 1 6.77 -2.96 2.55
C MET A 1 5.36 -3.42 2.83
N VAL A 2 4.42 -3.10 1.94
CA VAL A 2 2.99 -3.49 1.98
C VAL A 2 2.68 -4.26 0.70
N TRP A 3 1.89 -5.32 0.79
CA TRP A 3 1.32 -6.03 -0.35
C TRP A 3 -0.15 -5.69 -0.47
N VAL A 4 -0.56 -5.32 -1.69
CA VAL A 4 -1.96 -5.06 -2.04
C VAL A 4 -2.42 -6.15 -2.99
N LEU A 5 -3.46 -6.88 -2.61
CA LEU A 5 -4.10 -7.90 -3.43
C LEU A 5 -5.44 -7.36 -3.95
N ASN A 6 -5.60 -7.40 -5.26
CA ASN A 6 -6.76 -6.89 -5.98
C ASN A 6 -7.49 -8.04 -6.70
N ASN A 7 -8.01 -8.99 -5.91
CA ASN A 7 -8.67 -10.18 -6.45
C ASN A 7 -9.97 -9.85 -7.21
N ASP A 8 -10.60 -8.72 -6.89
CA ASP A 8 -11.88 -8.30 -7.45
C ASP A 8 -11.73 -7.38 -8.68
N GLY A 9 -10.49 -7.11 -9.13
CA GLY A 9 -10.23 -6.29 -10.32
C GLY A 9 -10.67 -4.83 -10.16
N LEU A 10 -10.59 -4.30 -8.94
CA LEU A 10 -10.88 -2.90 -8.61
C LEU A 10 -9.91 -1.95 -9.32
N ASP A 11 -10.34 -0.71 -9.54
CA ASP A 11 -9.47 0.31 -10.10
C ASP A 11 -8.43 0.77 -9.06
N PHE A 12 -7.16 0.45 -9.32
CA PHE A 12 -6.03 0.81 -8.46
C PHE A 12 -5.33 2.11 -8.88
N SER A 13 -5.77 2.78 -9.95
CA SER A 13 -5.11 3.97 -10.50
C SER A 13 -5.06 5.15 -9.51
N ARG A 14 -6.16 5.37 -8.77
CA ARG A 14 -6.21 6.44 -7.75
C ARG A 14 -5.32 6.11 -6.54
N PRO A 15 -5.43 4.92 -5.91
CA PRO A 15 -4.51 4.56 -4.83
C PRO A 15 -3.04 4.57 -5.24
N GLU A 16 -2.71 4.09 -6.44
CA GLU A 16 -1.35 4.13 -6.99
C GLU A 16 -0.80 5.56 -7.01
N LYS A 17 -1.59 6.51 -7.53
CA LYS A 17 -1.20 7.92 -7.57
C LYS A 17 -0.95 8.49 -6.17
N CYS A 18 -1.83 8.20 -5.22
CA CYS A 18 -1.68 8.66 -3.84
C CYS A 18 -0.43 8.07 -3.17
N LEU A 19 -0.14 6.78 -3.37
CA LEU A 19 1.06 6.13 -2.84
C LEU A 19 2.35 6.73 -3.44
N LEU A 20 2.36 7.01 -4.76
CA LEU A 20 3.48 7.70 -5.41
C LEU A 20 3.67 9.13 -4.88
N GLU A 21 2.59 9.85 -4.62
CA GLU A 21 2.63 11.21 -4.04
C GLU A 21 3.15 11.22 -2.59
N LEU A 22 2.91 10.15 -1.82
CA LEU A 22 3.50 9.92 -0.51
C LEU A 22 4.99 9.54 -0.57
N GLY A 23 5.57 9.36 -1.76
CA GLY A 23 6.96 8.95 -1.94
C GLY A 23 7.19 7.43 -1.90
N CYS A 24 6.13 6.62 -1.89
CA CYS A 24 6.26 5.18 -2.01
C CYS A 24 6.66 4.76 -3.43
N SER A 25 7.26 3.58 -3.56
CA SER A 25 7.51 2.94 -4.85
C SER A 25 6.63 1.72 -5.02
N LEU A 26 6.17 1.45 -6.25
CA LEU A 26 5.26 0.33 -6.52
C LEU A 26 5.82 -0.59 -7.61
N ALA A 27 5.53 -1.88 -7.46
CA ALA A 27 5.75 -2.89 -8.49
C ALA A 27 4.47 -3.72 -8.69
N SER A 28 3.98 -3.81 -9.92
CA SER A 28 2.80 -4.59 -10.29
C SER A 28 3.17 -6.03 -10.68
N PHE A 29 2.41 -6.99 -10.16
CA PHE A 29 2.50 -8.41 -10.48
C PHE A 29 1.17 -8.88 -11.07
N GLU A 30 0.89 -8.50 -12.32
CA GLU A 30 -0.41 -8.71 -12.99
C GLU A 30 -0.91 -10.15 -12.94
N LYS A 31 0.00 -11.13 -13.08
CA LYS A 31 -0.35 -12.56 -13.03
C LYS A 31 -1.00 -13.00 -11.71
N PHE A 32 -0.76 -12.25 -10.64
CA PHE A 32 -1.25 -12.54 -9.29
C PHE A 32 -2.22 -11.46 -8.78
N SER A 33 -2.66 -10.54 -9.64
CA SER A 33 -3.50 -9.40 -9.28
C SER A 33 -2.99 -8.66 -8.05
N MET A 34 -1.67 -8.43 -7.98
CA MET A 34 -0.98 -7.96 -6.78
C MET A 34 -0.07 -6.78 -7.07
N PHE A 35 0.07 -5.90 -6.08
CA PHE A 35 1.04 -4.81 -6.06
C PHE A 35 1.93 -4.93 -4.83
N ALA A 36 3.25 -4.78 -5.01
CA ALA A 36 4.17 -4.53 -3.91
C ALA A 36 4.37 -3.03 -3.77
N VAL A 37 4.27 -2.54 -2.54
CA VAL A 37 4.48 -1.14 -2.17
C VAL A 37 5.66 -1.08 -1.23
N ASP A 38 6.75 -0.47 -1.69
CA ASP A 38 7.86 -0.10 -0.84
C ASP A 38 7.57 1.26 -0.18
N VAL A 39 7.73 1.31 1.13
CA VAL A 39 7.44 2.49 1.96
C VAL A 39 8.77 2.94 2.56
N PRO A 40 9.37 4.01 2.04
CA PRO A 40 10.63 4.51 2.57
C PRO A 40 10.47 5.11 3.98
N ALA A 41 11.58 5.24 4.70
CA ALA A 41 11.59 5.58 6.13
C ALA A 41 11.20 7.03 6.45
N ASP A 42 11.16 7.90 5.45
CA ASP A 42 10.76 9.30 5.53
C ASP A 42 9.23 9.50 5.42
N VAL A 43 8.50 8.50 4.92
CA VAL A 43 7.03 8.51 4.88
C VAL A 43 6.48 8.45 6.29
N GLN A 44 5.59 9.38 6.62
CA GLN A 44 5.00 9.42 7.95
C GLN A 44 4.11 8.20 8.19
N CYS A 45 4.27 7.56 9.36
CA CYS A 45 3.50 6.38 9.72
C CYS A 45 2.00 6.65 9.65
N ASP A 46 1.53 7.81 10.11
CA ASP A 46 0.09 8.12 10.10
C ASP A 46 -0.49 8.23 8.69
N GLU A 47 0.28 8.77 7.73
CA GLU A 47 -0.15 8.90 6.34
C GLU A 47 -0.27 7.54 5.66
N ILE A 48 0.70 6.64 5.85
CA ILE A 48 0.63 5.31 5.27
C ILE A 48 -0.48 4.47 5.91
N ASN A 49 -0.77 4.66 7.20
CA ASN A 49 -1.86 3.95 7.87
C ASN A 49 -3.21 4.37 7.31
N ALA A 50 -3.45 5.68 7.17
CA ALA A 50 -4.68 6.17 6.57
C ALA A 50 -4.87 5.65 5.14
N MET A 51 -3.78 5.51 4.37
CA MET A 51 -3.82 4.94 3.03
C MET A 51 -4.13 3.44 3.05
N VAL A 52 -3.57 2.68 3.99
CA VAL A 52 -3.85 1.25 4.20
C VAL A 52 -5.33 1.06 4.60
N ASP A 53 -5.81 1.82 5.58
CA ASP A 53 -7.22 1.76 6.02
C ASP A 53 -8.18 2.09 4.86
N SER A 54 -7.87 3.13 4.07
CA SER A 54 -8.68 3.48 2.89
C SER A 54 -8.68 2.40 1.80
N LEU A 55 -7.61 1.61 1.68
CA LEU A 55 -7.55 0.48 0.75
C LEU A 55 -8.40 -0.69 1.25
N GLU A 56 -8.35 -1.01 2.55
CA GLU A 56 -9.21 -2.04 3.14
C GLU A 56 -10.70 -1.66 3.00
N GLU A 57 -11.05 -0.42 3.28
CA GLU A 57 -12.42 0.09 3.12
C GLU A 57 -12.91 0.04 1.66
N ALA A 58 -12.00 0.23 0.69
CA ALA A 58 -12.30 0.11 -0.73
C ALA A 58 -12.42 -1.34 -1.22
N GLY A 59 -12.10 -2.32 -0.38
CA GLY A 59 -12.22 -3.75 -0.68
C GLY A 59 -10.93 -4.42 -1.12
N PHE A 60 -9.78 -3.75 -1.05
CA PHE A 60 -8.49 -4.40 -1.29
C PHE A 60 -8.09 -5.25 -0.09
N ALA A 61 -7.49 -6.42 -0.35
CA ALA A 61 -6.88 -7.22 0.70
C ALA A 61 -5.42 -6.81 0.87
N LEU A 62 -4.99 -6.60 2.10
CA LEU A 62 -3.64 -6.12 2.42
C LEU A 62 -2.85 -7.15 3.22
N ALA A 63 -1.54 -7.20 2.98
CA ALA A 63 -0.61 -7.94 3.82
C ALA A 63 0.66 -7.13 4.04
N PHE A 64 1.00 -6.86 5.30
CA PHE A 64 2.20 -6.10 5.66
C PHE A 64 2.77 -6.60 7.00
N PRO A 65 4.08 -6.48 7.24
CA PRO A 65 4.64 -6.82 8.54
C PRO A 65 4.13 -5.81 9.59
N VAL A 66 3.59 -6.34 10.68
CA VAL A 66 3.02 -5.58 11.83
C VAL A 66 4.08 -4.74 12.58
N TRP A 67 5.36 -4.85 12.22
CA TRP A 67 6.45 -4.18 12.91
C TRP A 67 6.71 -2.80 12.33
N ARG A 68 5.93 -1.82 12.83
CA ARG A 68 6.40 -0.44 12.85
C ARG A 68 7.49 -0.39 13.91
N HIS A 69 8.75 -0.30 13.50
CA HIS A 69 9.78 0.13 14.43
C HIS A 69 9.41 1.55 14.85
N GLU A 70 8.81 1.71 16.03
CA GLU A 70 8.99 2.94 16.79
C GLU A 70 10.51 3.09 16.92
N ALA A 71 11.09 4.01 16.16
CA ALA A 71 12.45 4.44 16.43
C ALA A 71 12.41 5.06 17.83
N ALA A 72 12.95 4.32 18.80
CA ALA A 72 13.18 4.78 20.15
C ALA A 72 14.15 5.97 20.18
#